data_AF-A0A2R6M9E3-F1
#
_entry.id   AF-A0A2R6M9E3-F1
#
_cell.length_a   1.000
_cell.length_b   1.000
_cell.length_c   1.000
_cell.angle_alpha   90.00
_cell.angle_beta   90.00
_cell.angle_gamma   90.00
#
_symmetry.space_group_name_H-M   'P 1'
#
loop_
_entity.id
_entity.type
_entity.pdbx_description
1 polymer ?
#
loop_
_entity_poly.entity_id
_entity_poly.type
_entity_poly.pdbx_seq_one_letter_code
_entity_poly.pdbx_strand_id
1 'polypeptide(L)'
;MHRRTKRNSRDERAMSRIRVRGIYTTALTERLHGEFEVVQASPPIRRRFDAEFPQEEYDASVETTDDRQGVGVSGDPETVAAVADDLAGLGIDAFRWEDPAPRGAIFDAVVSDELGGGTVVDLGDREGYLSYGKVDRRIHEGDQVRVQVHDPVPPWADHRPGLGTERQVFGGVASLSSGIDSVVASGDDATRTELARTTEMLSTEVPDDWGVRWEYAADDAGLDAMDDALSRAVAGAEAL
;
A
#
# COMPACT_ATOMS: atom_id res chain seq x y z
N MET A 1 13.54 -2.75 -52.78
CA MET A 1 12.35 -3.44 -52.24
C MET A 1 12.80 -4.33 -51.08
N HIS A 2 12.97 -3.77 -49.88
CA HIS A 2 13.40 -4.51 -48.68
C HIS A 2 12.18 -4.64 -47.76
N ARG A 3 11.66 -5.86 -47.63
CA ARG A 3 10.63 -6.20 -46.65
C ARG A 3 11.25 -6.08 -45.26
N ARG A 4 10.91 -4.99 -44.56
CA ARG A 4 10.98 -4.92 -43.10
C ARG A 4 10.01 -5.97 -42.56
N THR A 5 10.57 -7.01 -41.96
CA THR A 5 9.83 -7.96 -41.13
C THR A 5 9.18 -7.17 -39.99
N LYS A 6 7.85 -7.02 -40.04
CA LYS A 6 7.05 -6.58 -38.90
C LYS A 6 7.31 -7.56 -37.75
N ARG A 7 8.00 -7.10 -36.72
CA ARG A 7 7.97 -7.74 -35.41
C ARG A 7 6.58 -7.45 -34.87
N ASN A 8 5.70 -8.43 -34.98
CA ASN A 8 4.34 -8.37 -34.48
C ASN A 8 4.38 -8.38 -32.95
N SER A 9 3.92 -7.29 -32.34
CA SER A 9 2.83 -7.28 -31.35
C SER A 9 2.76 -8.49 -30.40
N ARG A 10 3.70 -8.56 -29.45
CA ARG A 10 3.40 -9.06 -28.10
C ARG A 10 3.44 -7.84 -27.21
N ASP A 11 2.32 -7.57 -26.56
CA ASP A 11 2.03 -6.45 -25.66
C ASP A 11 3.27 -5.73 -25.12
N GLU A 12 3.37 -4.43 -25.39
CA GLU A 12 3.78 -3.49 -24.35
C GLU A 12 2.74 -3.62 -23.22
N ARG A 13 2.81 -4.69 -22.42
CA ARG A 13 2.25 -4.61 -21.08
C ARG A 13 3.11 -3.54 -20.43
N ALA A 14 2.52 -2.39 -20.13
CA ALA A 14 3.17 -1.40 -19.29
C ALA A 14 3.78 -2.17 -18.10
N MET A 15 5.07 -1.98 -17.85
CA MET A 15 5.73 -2.69 -16.75
C MET A 15 4.97 -2.36 -15.47
N SER A 16 4.68 -3.38 -14.64
CA SER A 16 4.03 -3.13 -13.36
C SER A 16 4.87 -2.15 -12.54
N ARG A 17 4.21 -1.18 -11.93
CA ARG A 17 4.83 -0.15 -11.11
C ARG A 17 5.05 -0.67 -9.71
N ILE A 18 6.27 -0.51 -9.20
CA ILE A 18 6.60 -0.89 -7.83
C ILE A 18 7.12 0.29 -7.04
N ARG A 19 6.66 0.41 -5.80
CA ARG A 19 7.25 1.30 -4.81
C ARG A 19 8.19 0.51 -3.92
N VAL A 20 9.39 1.04 -3.66
CA VAL A 20 10.35 0.42 -2.76
C VAL A 20 10.67 1.35 -1.60
N ARG A 21 10.52 0.87 -0.36
CA ARG A 21 10.78 1.62 0.87
C ARG A 21 11.58 0.82 1.91
N GLY A 22 12.21 1.56 2.81
CA GLY A 22 12.95 1.01 3.95
C GLY A 22 14.45 0.85 3.67
N ILE A 23 15.13 0.08 4.51
CA ILE A 23 16.60 0.07 4.58
C ILE A 23 17.25 -0.63 3.38
N TYR A 24 16.51 -1.52 2.71
CA TYR A 24 16.99 -2.26 1.54
C TYR A 24 16.73 -1.56 0.20
N THR A 25 16.15 -0.35 0.22
CA THR A 25 15.65 0.32 -0.99
C THR A 25 16.68 0.38 -2.12
N THR A 26 17.93 0.74 -1.83
CA THR A 26 18.98 0.80 -2.86
C THR A 26 19.21 -0.54 -3.55
N ALA A 27 19.35 -1.63 -2.79
CA ALA A 27 19.65 -2.94 -3.36
C ALA A 27 18.47 -3.49 -4.17
N LEU A 28 17.25 -3.26 -3.67
CA LEU A 28 16.02 -3.70 -4.32
C LEU A 28 15.73 -2.88 -5.58
N THR A 29 15.99 -1.58 -5.59
CA THR A 29 15.89 -0.76 -6.81
C THR A 29 16.83 -1.28 -7.89
N GLU A 30 18.11 -1.52 -7.59
CA GLU A 30 19.07 -2.11 -8.56
C GLU A 30 18.59 -3.46 -9.09
N ARG A 31 18.03 -4.29 -8.21
CA ARG A 31 17.58 -5.64 -8.57
C ARG A 31 16.34 -5.64 -9.47
N LEU A 32 15.39 -4.74 -9.20
CA LEU A 32 14.03 -4.82 -9.75
C LEU A 32 13.79 -3.83 -10.90
N HIS A 33 14.57 -2.74 -11.01
CA HIS A 33 14.33 -1.69 -12.03
C HIS A 33 14.51 -2.15 -13.49
N GLY A 34 15.03 -3.36 -13.72
CA GLY A 34 15.16 -3.95 -15.05
C GLY A 34 13.90 -4.68 -15.52
N GLU A 35 13.01 -5.03 -14.61
CA GLU A 35 11.79 -5.83 -14.87
C GLU A 35 10.51 -5.08 -14.47
N PHE A 36 10.62 -4.11 -13.56
CA PHE A 36 9.52 -3.31 -13.05
C PHE A 36 9.80 -1.82 -13.19
N GLU A 37 8.76 -1.01 -13.32
CA GLU A 37 8.87 0.44 -13.26
C GLU A 37 8.93 0.89 -11.80
N VAL A 38 10.10 1.30 -11.34
CA VAL A 38 10.24 1.83 -9.97
C VAL A 38 9.64 3.24 -9.92
N VAL A 39 8.67 3.45 -9.02
CA VAL A 39 8.03 4.76 -8.82
C VAL A 39 8.29 5.29 -7.42
N GLN A 40 8.01 6.58 -7.23
CA GLN A 40 8.03 7.27 -5.94
C GLN A 40 9.40 7.21 -5.23
N ALA A 41 10.50 7.05 -5.96
CA ALA A 41 11.83 6.94 -5.39
C ALA A 41 12.17 8.21 -4.59
N SER A 42 12.78 8.03 -3.42
CA SER A 42 13.18 9.16 -2.58
C SER A 42 14.37 9.93 -3.19
N PRO A 43 14.58 11.22 -2.85
CA PRO A 43 15.70 12.00 -3.40
C PRO A 43 17.09 11.34 -3.25
N PRO A 44 17.42 10.65 -2.13
CA PRO A 44 18.67 9.89 -2.04
C PRO A 44 18.81 8.78 -3.08
N ILE A 45 17.72 8.09 -3.43
CA ILE A 45 17.73 7.02 -4.43
C ILE A 45 17.87 7.62 -5.83
N ARG A 46 17.08 8.65 -6.18
CA ARG A 46 17.21 9.38 -7.47
C ARG A 46 18.66 9.78 -7.74
N ARG A 47 19.32 10.38 -6.74
CA ARG A 47 20.75 10.78 -6.84
C ARG A 47 21.72 9.61 -6.98
N ARG A 48 21.42 8.47 -6.37
CA ARG A 48 22.33 7.32 -6.39
C ARG A 48 22.33 6.60 -7.75
N PHE A 49 21.18 6.58 -8.40
CA PHE A 49 20.99 5.94 -9.70
C PHE A 49 21.18 6.92 -10.87
N ASP A 50 21.29 8.22 -10.61
CA ASP A 50 21.30 9.28 -11.63
C ASP A 50 20.12 9.12 -12.61
N ALA A 51 18.96 8.79 -12.05
CA ALA A 51 17.75 8.42 -12.78
C ALA A 51 16.53 9.15 -12.22
N GLU A 52 15.61 9.47 -13.12
CA GLU A 52 14.28 9.96 -12.78
C GLU A 52 13.35 8.76 -12.54
N PHE A 53 12.53 8.87 -11.50
CA PHE A 53 11.54 7.87 -11.15
C PHE A 53 10.18 8.56 -11.04
N PRO A 54 9.16 8.13 -11.80
CA PRO A 54 7.85 8.77 -11.83
C PRO A 54 7.21 8.85 -10.44
N GLN A 55 6.39 9.86 -10.22
CA GLN A 55 5.58 10.02 -9.01
C GLN A 55 4.13 9.61 -9.31
N GLU A 56 4.00 8.37 -9.80
CA GLU A 56 2.73 7.74 -10.14
C GLU A 56 2.34 6.71 -9.08
N GLU A 57 1.08 6.30 -9.07
CA GLU A 57 0.61 5.27 -8.14
C GLU A 57 1.21 3.90 -8.47
N TYR A 58 1.57 3.14 -7.44
CA TYR A 58 2.16 1.81 -7.59
C TYR A 58 1.11 0.72 -7.72
N ASP A 59 1.49 -0.39 -8.34
CA ASP A 59 0.69 -1.62 -8.37
C ASP A 59 1.07 -2.53 -7.17
N ALA A 60 2.35 -2.53 -6.76
CA ALA A 60 2.79 -3.15 -5.51
C ALA A 60 3.80 -2.30 -4.73
N SER A 61 3.77 -2.40 -3.41
CA SER A 61 4.78 -1.83 -2.51
C SER A 61 5.65 -2.93 -1.93
N VAL A 62 6.96 -2.69 -1.92
CA VAL A 62 8.00 -3.53 -1.29
C VAL A 62 8.59 -2.74 -0.13
N GLU A 63 8.35 -3.21 1.09
CA GLU A 63 8.73 -2.49 2.31
C GLU A 63 9.52 -3.39 3.24
N THR A 64 10.54 -2.84 3.88
CA THR A 64 11.28 -3.56 4.93
C THR A 64 10.33 -3.93 6.08
N THR A 65 10.40 -5.17 6.55
CA THR A 65 9.63 -5.62 7.72
C THR A 65 10.11 -4.92 9.00
N ASP A 66 9.25 -4.81 10.01
CA ASP A 66 9.56 -4.08 11.25
C ASP A 66 10.72 -4.68 12.05
N ASP A 67 10.89 -6.00 11.98
CA ASP A 67 12.04 -6.72 12.54
C ASP A 67 13.34 -6.51 11.76
N ARG A 68 13.26 -5.86 10.60
CA ARG A 68 14.35 -5.60 9.66
C ARG A 68 15.06 -6.87 9.20
N GLN A 69 14.34 -7.99 9.15
CA GLN A 69 14.88 -9.28 8.70
C GLN A 69 14.50 -9.63 7.26
N GLY A 70 13.53 -8.92 6.66
CA GLY A 70 13.12 -9.16 5.29
C GLY A 70 12.34 -8.00 4.68
N VAL A 71 11.53 -8.32 3.68
CA VAL A 71 10.61 -7.40 3.04
C VAL A 71 9.21 -8.00 2.93
N GLY A 72 8.20 -7.17 3.15
CA GLY A 72 6.82 -7.46 2.77
C GLY A 72 6.52 -6.90 1.39
N VAL A 73 5.71 -7.63 0.62
CA VAL A 73 5.20 -7.19 -0.68
C VAL A 73 3.67 -7.20 -0.63
N SER A 74 3.05 -6.07 -0.92
CA SER A 74 1.59 -5.92 -0.88
C SER A 74 1.08 -5.07 -2.04
N GLY A 75 -0.07 -5.42 -2.61
CA GLY A 75 -0.67 -4.72 -3.73
C GLY A 75 -1.41 -5.68 -4.66
N ASP A 76 -1.40 -5.37 -5.95
CA ASP A 76 -1.93 -6.21 -7.03
C ASP A 76 -1.38 -7.65 -6.96
N PRO A 77 -2.24 -8.70 -6.96
CA PRO A 77 -1.79 -10.08 -6.79
C PRO A 77 -0.79 -10.56 -7.85
N GLU A 78 -0.94 -10.14 -9.12
CA GLU A 78 -0.01 -10.57 -10.19
C GLU A 78 1.37 -9.93 -9.99
N THR A 79 1.40 -8.64 -9.66
CA THR A 79 2.64 -7.89 -9.40
C THR A 79 3.33 -8.37 -8.13
N VAL A 80 2.56 -8.65 -7.06
CA VAL A 80 3.08 -9.24 -5.81
C VAL A 80 3.74 -10.59 -6.10
N ALA A 81 3.07 -11.46 -6.85
CA ALA A 81 3.61 -12.78 -7.20
C ALA A 81 4.91 -12.65 -8.00
N ALA A 82 4.95 -11.77 -9.01
CA ALA A 82 6.13 -11.55 -9.83
C ALA A 82 7.34 -11.05 -9.02
N VAL A 83 7.14 -10.04 -8.16
CA VAL A 83 8.21 -9.52 -7.29
C VAL A 83 8.65 -10.60 -6.29
N ALA A 84 7.72 -11.32 -5.67
CA ALA A 84 8.06 -12.33 -4.68
C ALA A 84 8.80 -13.55 -5.29
N ASP A 85 8.46 -13.95 -6.52
CA ASP A 85 9.17 -15.00 -7.27
C ASP A 85 10.60 -14.56 -7.63
N ASP A 86 10.76 -13.31 -8.08
CA ASP A 86 12.07 -12.74 -8.40
C ASP A 86 13.02 -12.72 -7.19
N LEU A 87 12.50 -12.32 -6.03
CA LEU A 87 13.24 -12.25 -4.77
C LEU A 87 13.53 -13.65 -4.20
N ALA A 88 12.59 -14.59 -4.29
CA ALA A 88 12.80 -15.98 -3.87
C ALA A 88 13.87 -16.68 -4.73
N GLY A 89 14.06 -16.26 -5.97
CA GLY A 89 15.10 -16.76 -6.86
C GLY A 89 16.53 -16.30 -6.53
N LEU A 90 16.73 -15.38 -5.58
CA LEU A 90 18.05 -14.80 -5.27
C LEU A 90 19.05 -15.80 -4.68
N GLY A 91 18.57 -16.83 -3.98
CA GLY A 91 19.45 -17.80 -3.36
C GLY A 91 18.72 -18.84 -2.53
N ILE A 92 19.45 -19.86 -2.11
CA ILE A 92 18.92 -20.99 -1.32
C ILE A 92 18.40 -20.56 0.06
N ASP A 93 18.85 -19.41 0.56
CA ASP A 93 18.48 -18.85 1.86
C ASP A 93 17.41 -17.73 1.73
N ALA A 94 16.81 -17.57 0.55
CA ALA A 94 15.67 -16.69 0.33
C ALA A 94 14.39 -17.47 0.59
N PHE A 95 13.72 -17.16 1.70
CA PHE A 95 12.47 -17.78 2.07
C PHE A 95 11.31 -16.83 1.82
N ARG A 96 10.20 -17.39 1.33
CA ARG A 96 8.95 -16.68 1.06
C ARG A 96 7.83 -17.35 1.84
N TRP A 97 6.96 -16.53 2.41
CA TRP A 97 5.70 -16.94 3.00
C TRP A 97 4.58 -16.09 2.43
N GLU A 98 3.41 -16.70 2.25
CA GLU A 98 2.18 -15.95 2.06
C GLU A 98 1.74 -15.43 3.43
N ASP A 99 1.42 -14.15 3.52
CA ASP A 99 0.93 -13.55 4.76
C ASP A 99 -0.58 -13.84 4.87
N PRO A 100 -1.06 -14.52 5.93
CA PRO A 100 -2.48 -14.76 6.14
C PRO A 100 -3.24 -13.50 6.56
N ALA A 101 -2.54 -12.44 7.00
CA ALA A 101 -3.13 -11.17 7.39
C ALA A 101 -2.38 -9.99 6.73
N PRO A 102 -2.37 -9.91 5.39
CA PRO A 102 -1.64 -8.87 4.68
C PRO A 102 -2.32 -7.50 4.84
N ARG A 103 -1.58 -6.43 4.55
CA ARG A 103 -2.11 -5.07 4.58
C ARG A 103 -3.41 -4.95 3.79
N GLY A 104 -4.42 -4.33 4.39
CA GLY A 104 -5.71 -4.09 3.76
C GLY A 104 -6.68 -5.26 3.78
N ALA A 105 -6.27 -6.46 4.20
CA ALA A 105 -7.17 -7.60 4.35
C ALA A 105 -8.28 -7.30 5.38
N ILE A 106 -9.51 -7.69 5.04
CA ILE A 106 -10.70 -7.48 5.88
C ILE A 106 -11.19 -8.83 6.41
N PHE A 107 -11.51 -8.86 7.70
CA PHE A 107 -11.99 -10.05 8.39
C PHE A 107 -13.28 -9.74 9.16
N ASP A 108 -14.26 -10.63 9.04
CA ASP A 108 -15.35 -10.75 10.01
C ASP A 108 -14.89 -11.71 11.11
N ALA A 109 -14.54 -11.15 12.26
CA ALA A 109 -13.76 -11.83 13.28
C ALA A 109 -14.43 -11.74 14.66
N VAL A 110 -13.93 -12.52 15.62
CA VAL A 110 -14.44 -12.54 16.99
C VAL A 110 -13.35 -12.09 17.95
N VAL A 111 -13.71 -11.24 18.92
CA VAL A 111 -12.80 -10.86 20.01
C VAL A 111 -12.54 -12.09 20.89
N SER A 112 -11.28 -12.51 20.98
CA SER A 112 -10.86 -13.69 21.76
C SER A 112 -10.34 -13.35 23.15
N ASP A 113 -9.85 -12.12 23.37
CA ASP A 113 -9.32 -11.69 24.67
C ASP A 113 -9.36 -10.16 24.81
N GLU A 114 -9.38 -9.67 26.05
CA GLU A 114 -9.33 -8.24 26.41
C GLU A 114 -8.01 -7.90 27.12
N LEU A 115 -7.30 -6.90 26.59
CA LEU A 115 -6.04 -6.41 27.13
C LEU A 115 -6.21 -4.97 27.65
N GLY A 116 -5.23 -4.49 28.43
CA GLY A 116 -5.32 -3.15 29.03
C GLY A 116 -5.45 -1.98 28.04
N GLY A 117 -5.06 -2.16 26.78
CA GLY A 117 -5.08 -1.12 25.74
C GLY A 117 -5.94 -1.43 24.51
N GLY A 118 -6.60 -2.58 24.46
CA GLY A 118 -7.30 -3.05 23.27
C GLY A 118 -7.71 -4.51 23.43
N THR A 119 -8.03 -5.15 22.33
CA THR A 119 -8.48 -6.54 22.31
C THR A 119 -7.69 -7.39 21.33
N VAL A 120 -7.63 -8.69 21.60
CA VAL A 120 -7.15 -9.70 20.66
C VAL A 120 -8.34 -10.18 19.84
N VAL A 121 -8.14 -10.31 18.54
CA VAL A 121 -9.17 -10.68 17.58
C VAL A 121 -8.71 -11.90 16.79
N ASP A 122 -9.53 -12.94 16.74
CA ASP A 122 -9.26 -14.17 16.00
C ASP A 122 -9.60 -13.99 14.51
N LEU A 123 -8.58 -14.02 13.65
CA LEU A 123 -8.69 -13.87 12.19
C LEU A 123 -8.70 -15.25 11.47
N GLY A 124 -8.73 -16.35 12.21
CA GLY A 124 -8.59 -17.73 11.70
C GLY A 124 -7.17 -18.24 11.89
N ASP A 125 -6.34 -18.15 10.85
CA ASP A 125 -4.96 -18.66 10.89
C ASP A 125 -4.00 -17.77 11.70
N ARG A 126 -4.48 -16.60 12.17
CA ARG A 126 -3.68 -15.62 12.92
C ARG A 126 -4.56 -14.82 13.89
N GLU A 127 -3.95 -14.31 14.95
CA GLU A 127 -4.56 -13.30 15.82
C GLU A 127 -4.13 -11.89 15.44
N GLY A 128 -5.04 -10.93 15.49
CA GLY A 128 -4.74 -9.50 15.36
C GLY A 128 -4.98 -8.72 16.66
N TYR A 129 -4.48 -7.49 16.72
CA TYR A 129 -4.67 -6.59 17.86
C TYR A 129 -5.48 -5.36 17.45
N LEU A 130 -6.62 -5.13 18.11
CA LEU A 130 -7.48 -3.97 17.90
C LEU A 130 -7.39 -3.03 19.10
N SER A 131 -6.80 -1.86 18.91
CA SER A 131 -6.73 -0.82 19.96
C SER A 131 -8.11 -0.25 20.26
N TYR A 132 -8.40 0.06 21.53
CA TYR A 132 -9.65 0.74 21.90
C TYR A 132 -9.80 2.13 21.27
N GLY A 133 -8.70 2.77 20.87
CA GLY A 133 -8.73 4.04 20.15
C GLY A 133 -9.10 3.91 18.66
N LYS A 134 -9.23 2.68 18.15
CA LYS A 134 -9.56 2.36 16.75
C LYS A 134 -10.95 1.72 16.60
N VAL A 135 -11.80 1.87 17.62
CA VAL A 135 -13.18 1.38 17.63
C VAL A 135 -14.09 2.37 18.39
N ASP A 136 -15.17 2.81 17.74
CA ASP A 136 -16.06 3.85 18.29
C ASP A 136 -17.10 3.32 19.29
N ARG A 137 -17.03 2.02 19.61
CA ARG A 137 -17.91 1.36 20.56
C ARG A 137 -17.10 0.55 21.56
N ARG A 138 -17.72 0.30 22.71
CA ARG A 138 -17.18 -0.67 23.65
C ARG A 138 -17.30 -2.08 23.06
N ILE A 139 -16.22 -2.85 23.15
CA ILE A 139 -16.12 -4.22 22.69
C ILE A 139 -15.65 -5.12 23.82
N HIS A 140 -16.12 -6.37 23.81
CA HIS A 140 -15.84 -7.38 24.82
C HIS A 140 -15.47 -8.71 24.18
N GLU A 141 -14.88 -9.61 24.97
CA GLU A 141 -14.68 -11.00 24.57
C GLU A 141 -15.99 -11.62 24.04
N GLY A 142 -15.90 -12.30 22.90
CA GLY A 142 -17.04 -12.90 22.20
C GLY A 142 -17.79 -11.97 21.24
N ASP A 143 -17.48 -10.67 21.21
CA ASP A 143 -18.10 -9.76 20.25
C ASP A 143 -17.61 -10.01 18.82
N GLN A 144 -18.54 -9.93 17.87
CA GLN A 144 -18.21 -9.91 16.45
C GLN A 144 -17.76 -8.52 16.01
N VAL A 145 -16.67 -8.45 15.26
CA VAL A 145 -16.08 -7.22 14.75
C VAL A 145 -15.62 -7.41 13.31
N ARG A 146 -15.91 -6.44 12.43
CA ARG A 146 -15.35 -6.41 11.07
C ARG A 146 -14.15 -5.47 11.04
N VAL A 147 -12.96 -6.05 10.93
CA VAL A 147 -11.67 -5.36 11.07
C VAL A 147 -10.89 -5.39 9.75
N GLN A 148 -10.02 -4.40 9.56
CA GLN A 148 -9.05 -4.37 8.48
C GLN A 148 -7.63 -4.35 9.07
N VAL A 149 -6.69 -5.06 8.43
CA VAL A 149 -5.27 -5.00 8.78
C VAL A 149 -4.67 -3.68 8.29
N HIS A 150 -4.23 -2.84 9.22
CA HIS A 150 -3.58 -1.56 8.93
C HIS A 150 -2.06 -1.66 9.00
N ASP A 151 -1.58 -2.33 10.05
CA ASP A 151 -0.16 -2.51 10.35
C ASP A 151 0.16 -4.01 10.28
N PRO A 152 0.54 -4.54 9.10
CA PRO A 152 0.87 -5.95 8.95
C PRO A 152 2.16 -6.29 9.71
N VAL A 153 2.28 -7.56 10.12
CA VAL A 153 3.48 -8.08 10.79
C VAL A 153 3.90 -9.34 10.04
N PRO A 154 5.20 -9.57 9.76
CA PRO A 154 5.62 -10.79 9.06
C PRO A 154 5.15 -12.07 9.79
N PRO A 155 4.80 -13.16 9.07
CA PRO A 155 4.23 -14.37 9.66
C PRO A 155 5.13 -15.08 10.68
N TRP A 156 6.44 -14.88 10.61
CA TRP A 156 7.41 -15.49 11.52
C TRP A 156 7.65 -14.68 12.81
N ALA A 157 7.10 -13.47 12.92
CA ALA A 157 7.24 -12.65 14.12
C ALA A 157 6.16 -12.99 15.14
N ASP A 158 6.53 -12.93 16.42
CA ASP A 158 5.65 -13.24 17.56
C ASP A 158 4.66 -12.10 17.90
N HIS A 159 4.59 -11.06 17.06
CA HIS A 159 3.70 -9.91 17.25
C HIS A 159 2.43 -10.04 16.40
N ARG A 160 1.33 -9.48 16.91
CA ARG A 160 0.04 -9.46 16.21
C ARG A 160 -0.02 -8.26 15.26
N PRO A 161 -0.54 -8.41 14.04
CA PRO A 161 -0.85 -7.29 13.17
C PRO A 161 -1.82 -6.32 13.85
N GLY A 162 -1.62 -5.02 13.60
CA GLY A 162 -2.49 -3.94 14.05
C GLY A 162 -3.73 -3.82 13.19
N LEU A 163 -4.89 -3.75 13.85
CA LEU A 163 -6.21 -3.71 13.23
C LEU A 163 -6.89 -2.35 13.43
N GLY A 164 -7.75 -1.99 12.47
CA GLY A 164 -8.68 -0.88 12.57
C GLY A 164 -10.10 -1.26 12.12
N THR A 165 -11.12 -0.58 12.64
CA THR A 165 -12.50 -0.76 12.16
C THR A 165 -12.85 0.16 10.99
N GLU A 166 -12.13 1.26 10.83
CA GLU A 166 -12.20 2.14 9.65
C GLU A 166 -11.66 1.41 8.41
N ARG A 167 -12.33 1.61 7.27
CA ARG A 167 -11.89 1.07 5.97
C ARG A 167 -10.92 2.04 5.35
N GLN A 168 -9.80 1.51 4.88
CA GLN A 168 -8.78 2.27 4.21
C GLN A 168 -8.40 1.59 2.89
N VAL A 169 -8.31 2.40 1.83
CA VAL A 169 -7.61 2.05 0.60
C VAL A 169 -6.23 2.67 0.68
N PHE A 170 -5.20 1.84 0.69
CA PHE A 170 -3.81 2.28 0.83
C PHE A 170 -3.22 2.60 -0.54
N GLY A 171 -2.62 3.79 -0.67
CA GLY A 171 -1.86 4.18 -1.86
C GLY A 171 -0.50 4.78 -1.52
N GLY A 172 0.12 5.39 -2.51
CA GLY A 172 1.42 6.06 -2.39
C GLY A 172 1.39 7.50 -2.87
N VAL A 173 0.43 7.83 -3.73
CA VAL A 173 0.05 9.20 -4.06
C VAL A 173 -1.24 9.55 -3.30
N ALA A 174 -2.27 8.71 -3.37
CA ALA A 174 -3.55 8.93 -2.70
C ALA A 174 -4.00 7.69 -1.92
N SER A 175 -4.39 7.89 -0.67
CA SER A 175 -5.11 6.90 0.14
C SER A 175 -6.52 7.42 0.42
N LEU A 176 -7.48 6.52 0.62
CA LEU A 176 -8.84 6.88 1.05
C LEU A 176 -9.14 6.23 2.40
N SER A 177 -9.86 6.93 3.29
CA SER A 177 -10.35 6.37 4.56
C SER A 177 -11.83 6.66 4.75
N SER A 178 -12.60 5.64 5.13
CA SER A 178 -14.04 5.75 5.39
C SER A 178 -14.31 6.38 6.75
N GLY A 179 -15.46 7.04 6.91
CA GLY A 179 -15.91 7.58 8.21
C GLY A 179 -15.27 8.92 8.57
N ILE A 180 -14.63 9.55 7.58
CA ILE A 180 -14.02 10.87 7.67
C ILE A 180 -14.50 11.65 6.44
N ASP A 181 -15.23 12.74 6.63
CA ASP A 181 -15.59 13.67 5.56
C ASP A 181 -14.60 14.83 5.53
N SER A 182 -13.35 14.54 5.14
CA SER A 182 -12.31 15.57 5.03
C SER A 182 -11.15 15.17 4.12
N VAL A 183 -10.59 16.16 3.42
CA VAL A 183 -9.30 16.04 2.74
C VAL A 183 -8.18 16.27 3.76
N VAL A 184 -7.37 15.24 4.01
CA VAL A 184 -6.27 15.25 4.97
C VAL A 184 -4.93 15.10 4.24
N ALA A 185 -4.23 16.21 3.99
CA ALA A 185 -2.87 16.14 3.47
C ALA A 185 -1.82 16.04 4.59
N SER A 186 -0.76 15.26 4.36
CA SER A 186 0.44 15.33 5.19
C SER A 186 1.25 16.58 4.80
N GLY A 187 1.52 17.47 5.75
CA GLY A 187 2.26 18.71 5.49
C GLY A 187 1.82 19.87 6.39
N ASP A 188 2.41 21.04 6.16
CA ASP A 188 1.99 22.28 6.83
C ASP A 188 0.64 22.78 6.28
N ASP A 189 0.09 23.83 6.89
CA ASP A 189 -1.22 24.38 6.50
C ASP A 189 -1.26 24.91 5.07
N ALA A 190 -0.12 25.37 4.52
CA ALA A 190 -0.05 25.84 3.15
C ALA A 190 -0.13 24.68 2.18
N THR A 191 0.66 23.62 2.40
CA THR A 191 0.60 22.36 1.63
C THR A 191 -0.80 21.75 1.66
N ARG A 192 -1.46 21.75 2.84
CA ARG A 192 -2.83 21.23 2.97
C ARG A 192 -3.85 22.03 2.16
N THR A 193 -3.74 23.36 2.17
CA THR A 193 -4.64 24.25 1.42
C THR A 193 -4.41 24.15 -0.10
N GLU A 194 -3.15 23.98 -0.52
CA GLU A 194 -2.81 23.74 -1.92
C GLU A 194 -3.39 22.42 -2.41
N LEU A 195 -3.16 21.32 -1.70
CA LEU A 195 -3.67 20.01 -2.09
C LEU A 195 -5.21 19.94 -2.05
N ALA A 196 -5.87 20.64 -1.13
CA ALA A 196 -7.33 20.76 -1.14
C ALA A 196 -7.84 21.44 -2.42
N ARG A 197 -7.23 22.56 -2.83
CA ARG A 197 -7.58 23.24 -4.09
C ARG A 197 -7.26 22.38 -5.31
N THR A 198 -6.15 21.66 -5.29
CA THR A 198 -5.79 20.71 -6.35
C THR A 198 -6.85 19.62 -6.47
N THR A 199 -7.35 19.10 -5.35
CA THR A 199 -8.40 18.07 -5.33
C THR A 199 -9.68 18.57 -6.02
N GLU A 200 -10.08 19.83 -5.79
CA GLU A 200 -11.23 20.44 -6.46
C GLU A 200 -11.07 20.59 -7.99
N MET A 201 -9.83 20.50 -8.50
CA MET A 201 -9.53 20.55 -9.94
C MET A 201 -9.50 19.17 -10.59
N LEU A 202 -9.46 18.09 -9.80
CA LEU A 202 -9.43 16.72 -10.32
C LEU A 202 -10.80 16.35 -10.87
N SER A 203 -10.80 15.47 -11.88
CA SER A 203 -12.04 15.03 -12.53
C SER A 203 -12.70 13.89 -11.74
N THR A 204 -11.91 13.16 -10.98
CA THR A 204 -12.38 12.07 -10.14
C THR A 204 -13.11 12.60 -8.91
N GLU A 205 -14.38 12.22 -8.77
CA GLU A 205 -15.20 12.50 -7.60
C GLU A 205 -14.94 11.46 -6.50
N VAL A 206 -14.91 11.93 -5.25
CA VAL A 206 -14.72 11.08 -4.07
C VAL A 206 -16.09 10.70 -3.53
N PRO A 207 -16.36 9.42 -3.21
CA PRO A 207 -17.63 9.02 -2.63
C PRO A 207 -17.93 9.75 -1.32
N ASP A 208 -19.22 9.99 -1.06
CA ASP A 208 -19.68 10.51 0.23
C ASP A 208 -19.16 9.59 1.38
N ASP A 209 -18.83 10.18 2.53
CA ASP A 209 -18.24 9.52 3.72
C ASP A 209 -16.79 9.01 3.58
N TRP A 210 -16.08 9.34 2.50
CA TRP A 210 -14.67 9.04 2.31
C TRP A 210 -13.77 10.29 2.34
N GLY A 211 -12.69 10.19 3.11
CA GLY A 211 -11.67 11.23 3.21
C GLY A 211 -10.47 10.91 2.35
N VAL A 212 -10.00 11.89 1.57
CA VAL A 212 -8.77 11.76 0.78
C VAL A 212 -7.57 12.07 1.64
N ARG A 213 -6.60 11.16 1.66
CA ARG A 213 -5.28 11.40 2.21
C ARG A 213 -4.24 11.45 1.10
N TRP A 214 -3.72 12.65 0.83
CA TRP A 214 -2.57 12.82 -0.06
C TRP A 214 -1.29 12.38 0.65
N GLU A 215 -0.64 11.38 0.08
CA GLU A 215 0.60 10.79 0.58
C GLU A 215 1.82 11.57 0.08
N TYR A 216 3.00 11.22 0.58
CA TYR A 216 4.24 11.96 0.30
C TYR A 216 4.55 12.13 -1.19
N ALA A 217 4.20 11.15 -2.05
CA ALA A 217 4.49 11.27 -3.48
C ALA A 217 3.62 12.31 -4.19
N ALA A 218 2.49 12.73 -3.60
CA ALA A 218 1.60 13.71 -4.20
C ALA A 218 2.24 15.11 -4.35
N ASP A 219 3.21 15.44 -3.48
CA ASP A 219 3.91 16.74 -3.50
C ASP A 219 4.72 16.95 -4.80
N ASP A 220 5.25 15.86 -5.35
CA ASP A 220 6.02 15.85 -6.60
C ASP A 220 5.19 15.29 -7.79
N ALA A 221 3.92 14.93 -7.58
CA ALA A 221 3.08 14.31 -8.61
C ALA A 221 2.43 15.36 -9.54
N GLY A 222 2.33 15.04 -10.82
CA GLY A 222 1.54 15.84 -11.76
C GLY A 222 0.03 15.65 -11.54
N LEU A 223 -0.79 16.60 -11.99
CA LEU A 223 -2.26 16.55 -11.87
C LEU A 223 -2.85 15.25 -12.41
N ASP A 224 -2.41 14.80 -13.59
CA ASP A 224 -2.89 13.57 -14.21
C ASP A 224 -2.55 12.35 -13.33
N ALA A 225 -1.35 12.29 -12.74
CA ALA A 225 -0.95 11.21 -11.84
C ALA A 225 -1.74 11.23 -10.52
N MET A 226 -2.10 12.42 -10.03
CA MET A 226 -2.97 12.57 -8.87
C MET A 226 -4.41 12.14 -9.15
N ASP A 227 -4.97 12.50 -10.31
CA ASP A 227 -6.31 12.08 -10.74
C ASP A 227 -6.36 10.55 -10.94
N ASP A 228 -5.36 9.98 -11.63
CA ASP A 228 -5.24 8.53 -11.81
C ASP A 228 -5.13 7.78 -10.47
N ALA A 229 -4.33 8.30 -9.54
CA ALA A 229 -4.18 7.71 -8.21
C ALA A 229 -5.49 7.77 -7.42
N LEU A 230 -6.18 8.91 -7.46
CA LEU A 230 -7.47 9.09 -6.82
C LEU A 230 -8.51 8.14 -7.42
N SER A 231 -8.56 8.03 -8.74
CA SER A 231 -9.46 7.13 -9.47
C SER A 231 -9.27 5.67 -9.05
N ARG A 232 -8.00 5.22 -8.96
CA ARG A 232 -7.68 3.88 -8.45
C ARG A 232 -8.12 3.69 -7.00
N ALA A 233 -7.90 4.69 -6.14
CA ALA A 233 -8.29 4.61 -4.75
C ALA A 233 -9.82 4.54 -4.59
N VAL A 234 -10.57 5.32 -5.38
CA VAL A 234 -12.05 5.28 -5.42
C VAL A 234 -12.55 3.93 -5.90
N ALA A 235 -11.99 3.38 -6.98
CA ALA A 235 -12.34 2.03 -7.44
C ALA A 235 -12.06 0.96 -6.38
N GLY A 236 -10.97 1.13 -5.61
CA GLY A 236 -10.66 0.29 -4.46
C GLY A 236 -11.70 0.41 -3.36
N ALA A 237 -12.17 1.63 -3.06
CA ALA A 237 -13.17 1.90 -2.02
C ALA A 237 -14.53 1.29 -2.36
N GLU A 238 -14.94 1.35 -3.63
CA GLU A 238 -16.17 0.73 -4.15
C GLU A 238 -16.16 -0.81 -4.07
N ALA A 239 -14.98 -1.42 -3.95
CA ALA A 239 -14.81 -2.88 -3.91
C ALA A 239 -14.77 -3.49 -2.49
N LEU A 240 -14.78 -2.70 -1.41
CA LEU A 240 -14.70 -3.14 0.00
C LEU A 240 -16.07 -3.50 0.62
#